data_AF-A0A4S1GJ84-F1
#
_entry.id   AF-A0A4S1GJ84-F1
#
_cell.length_a   1.000
_cell.length_b   1.000
_cell.length_c   1.000
_cell.angle_alpha   90.00
_cell.angle_beta   90.00
_cell.angle_gamma   90.00
#
_symmetry.space_group_name_H-M   'P 1'
#
loop_
_entity.id
_entity.type
_entity.pdbx_description
1 polymer ?
#
loop_
_entity_poly.entity_id
_entity_poly.type
_entity_poly.pdbx_seq_one_letter_code
_entity_poly.pdbx_strand_id
1 'polypeptide(L)' 'VQKGVQKEIDAAEGKSWPMISIERYAFYERAKKAYCVIQTGERRFYGCFAFRKGVIPPDAE' A
#
# COMPACT_ATOMS: atom_id res chain seq x y z
N VAL A 1 10.38 1.99 8.35
CA VAL A 1 9.12 1.35 7.89
C VAL A 1 9.08 1.25 6.37
N GLN A 2 9.12 2.38 5.66
CA GLN A 2 8.94 2.44 4.20
C GLN A 2 9.83 1.49 3.39
N LYS A 3 11.15 1.45 3.65
CA LYS A 3 12.06 0.50 2.97
C LYS A 3 11.68 -0.97 3.19
N GLY A 4 11.19 -1.31 4.38
CA GLY A 4 10.72 -2.65 4.69
C GLY A 4 9.47 -3.00 3.88
N VAL A 5 8.50 -2.09 3.85
CA VAL A 5 7.27 -2.29 3.05
C VAL A 5 7.58 -2.33 1.55
N GLN A 6 8.51 -1.51 1.05
CA GLN A 6 8.95 -1.56 -0.34
C GLN A 6 9.50 -2.95 -0.71
N LYS A 7 10.32 -3.54 0.16
CA LYS A 7 10.88 -4.87 -0.06
C LYS A 7 9.79 -5.93 -0.18
N GLU A 8 8.76 -5.87 0.67
CA GLU A 8 7.63 -6.82 0.61
C GLU A 8 6.78 -6.61 -0.65
N ILE A 9 6.60 -5.37 -1.10
CA ILE A 9 5.91 -5.05 -2.36
C ILE A 9 6.68 -5.63 -3.56
N ASP A 10 7.99 -5.37 -3.64
CA ASP A 10 8.82 -5.88 -4.74
C ASP A 10 8.84 -7.41 -4.78
N ALA A 11 8.87 -8.05 -3.60
CA ALA A 11 8.82 -9.50 -3.48
C ALA A 11 7.47 -10.07 -3.94
N ALA A 12 6.35 -9.44 -3.58
CA ALA A 12 5.02 -9.87 -3.99
C ALA A 12 4.75 -9.68 -5.49
N GLU A 13 5.26 -8.60 -6.10
CA GLU A 13 5.10 -8.30 -7.52
C GLU A 13 6.14 -9.01 -8.42
N GLY A 14 7.23 -9.55 -7.83
CA GLY A 14 8.32 -10.19 -8.56
C GLY A 14 9.17 -9.23 -9.39
N LYS A 15 9.02 -7.91 -9.18
CA LYS A 15 9.72 -6.85 -9.90
C LYS A 15 9.78 -5.58 -9.04
N SER A 16 10.62 -4.63 -9.46
CA SER A 16 10.62 -3.29 -8.85
C SER A 16 9.26 -2.63 -9.05
N TRP A 17 8.59 -2.31 -7.94
CA TRP A 17 7.30 -1.61 -7.93
C TRP A 17 7.30 -0.48 -6.91
N PRO A 18 7.92 0.67 -7.25
CA PRO A 18 8.15 1.75 -6.28
C PRO A 18 6.87 2.37 -5.75
N MET A 19 6.78 2.52 -4.43
CA MET A 19 5.72 3.29 -3.80
C MET A 19 5.81 4.78 -4.17
N ILE A 20 4.64 5.42 -4.30
CA ILE A 20 4.54 6.87 -4.48
C ILE A 20 4.34 7.58 -3.15
N SER A 21 4.85 8.80 -3.05
CA SER A 21 4.58 9.68 -1.91
C SER A 21 3.21 10.37 -2.07
N ILE A 22 2.61 10.70 -0.94
CA ILE A 22 1.37 11.45 -0.86
C ILE A 22 1.44 12.36 0.37
N GLU A 23 0.97 13.59 0.19
CA GLU A 23 0.90 14.57 1.27
C GLU A 23 -0.02 14.07 2.40
N ARG A 24 0.26 14.49 3.65
CA ARG A 24 -0.40 14.00 4.86
C ARG A 24 -1.92 14.19 4.85
N TYR A 25 -2.42 15.38 4.53
CA TYR A 25 -3.86 15.64 4.48
C TYR A 25 -4.52 14.97 3.28
N ALA A 26 -3.83 14.93 2.13
CA ALA A 26 -4.30 14.13 0.99
C ALA A 26 -4.42 12.63 1.33
N PHE A 27 -3.51 12.08 2.14
CA PHE A 27 -3.62 10.71 2.66
C PHE A 27 -4.85 10.53 3.54
N TYR A 28 -5.15 11.49 4.43
CA TYR A 28 -6.35 11.41 5.28
C TYR A 28 -7.64 11.45 4.47
N GLU A 29 -7.74 12.33 3.47
CA GLU A 29 -8.90 12.37 2.57
C GLU A 29 -9.05 11.08 1.76
N ARG A 30 -7.94 10.46 1.35
CA ARG A 30 -7.95 9.14 0.71
C ARG A 30 -8.40 8.04 1.67
N ALA A 31 -7.91 8.06 2.91
CA ALA A 31 -8.24 7.03 3.91
C ALA A 31 -9.72 7.02 4.28
N LYS A 32 -10.37 8.20 4.36
CA LYS A 32 -11.83 8.32 4.59
C LYS A 32 -12.68 7.67 3.49
N LYS A 33 -12.14 7.58 2.27
CA LYS A 33 -12.81 6.98 1.10
C LYS A 33 -12.38 5.53 0.86
N ALA A 34 -11.49 4.99 1.68
CA ALA A 34 -11.04 3.60 1.54
C ALA A 34 -12.16 2.65 1.93
N TYR A 35 -12.18 1.47 1.31
CA TYR A 35 -13.13 0.42 1.64
C TYR A 35 -13.02 -0.01 3.12
N CYS A 36 -11.80 -0.08 3.64
CA CYS A 36 -11.53 -0.34 5.05
C CYS A 36 -10.18 0.25 5.46
N VAL A 37 -9.96 0.35 6.77
CA VAL A 37 -8.67 0.68 7.38
C VAL A 37 -8.27 -0.49 8.27
N ILE A 38 -7.08 -1.05 8.03
CA ILE A 38 -6.50 -2.09 8.86
C ILE A 38 -5.49 -1.43 9.80
N GLN A 39 -5.82 -1.36 11.09
CA GLN A 39 -4.89 -0.87 12.10
C GLN A 39 -3.90 -1.97 12.46
N THR A 40 -2.60 -1.65 12.40
CA THR A 40 -1.52 -2.56 12.78
C THR A 40 -0.91 -2.15 14.12
N GLY A 41 -0.01 -2.98 14.66
CA GLY A 41 0.81 -2.65 15.83
C GLY A 41 2.08 -1.83 15.51
N GLU A 42 2.21 -1.28 14.30
CA GLU A 42 3.39 -0.49 13.92
C GLU A 42 3.46 0.81 14.72
N ARG A 43 4.59 1.06 15.38
CA ARG A 43 4.80 2.22 16.27
C ARG A 43 5.65 3.31 15.63
N ARG A 44 6.40 3.01 14.57
CA ARG A 44 7.29 3.96 13.89
C ARG A 44 6.47 4.93 13.03
N PHE A 45 6.89 6.19 12.95
CA PHE A 45 6.20 7.22 12.17
C PHE A 45 6.19 6.95 10.66
N TYR A 46 5.18 7.51 9.98
CA TYR A 46 4.95 7.36 8.54
C TYR A 46 4.82 5.89 8.10
N GLY A 47 4.16 5.08 8.93
CA GLY A 47 3.91 3.65 8.69
C GLY A 47 2.53 3.34 8.08
N CYS A 48 1.80 4.34 7.60
CA CYS A 48 0.52 4.15 6.93
C CYS A 48 0.73 4.03 5.40
N PHE A 49 0.06 3.06 4.79
CA PHE A 49 0.12 2.80 3.34
C PHE A 49 -1.29 2.62 2.80
N ALA A 50 -1.53 3.09 1.57
CA ALA A 50 -2.82 2.97 0.92
C ALA A 50 -2.69 2.00 -0.27
N PHE A 51 -3.40 0.89 -0.20
CA PHE A 51 -3.43 -0.11 -1.27
C PHE A 51 -4.62 0.11 -2.19
N ARG A 52 -4.43 -0.14 -3.48
CA ARG A 52 -5.51 -0.22 -4.46
C ARG A 52 -5.50 -1.62 -5.04
N LYS A 53 -6.57 -2.39 -4.80
CA LYS A 53 -6.72 -3.73 -5.36
C LYS A 53 -6.70 -3.65 -6.89
N GLY A 54 -5.87 -4.47 -7.51
CA GLY A 54 -5.83 -4.67 -8.96
C GLY A 54 -6.91 -5.64 -9.46
N VAL A 55 -6.72 -6.18 -10.64
CA VAL A 55 -7.59 -7.21 -11.24
C VAL A 55 -6.73 -8.44 -11.49
N ILE A 56 -7.24 -9.62 -11.12
CA ILE A 56 -6.67 -10.91 -11.52
C ILE A 56 -7.43 -11.33 -12.77
N PRO A 57 -6.76 -11.56 -13.90
CA PRO A 57 -7.43 -12.05 -15.11
C PRO A 57 -8.01 -13.46 -14.84
N PRO A 58 -9.03 -13.88 -15.60
CA PRO A 58 -9.44 -15.29 -15.58
C PRO A 58 -8.26 -16.17 -16.00
N ASP A 59 -8.25 -17.42 -15.54
CA ASP A 59 -7.30 -18.42 -16.03
C ASP A 59 -7.41 -18.48 -17.56
N ALA A 60 -6.27 -18.46 -18.24
CA ALA A 60 -6.24 -18.68 -19.68
C ALA A 60 -6.67 -20.13 -19.93
N GLU A 61 -7.70 -20.34 -20.77
CA GLU A 61 -7.92 -21.64 -21.39
C GLU A 61 -6.70 -22.07 -22.23
#